data_AF-A0AAF0F1Z7-F1
#
_entry.id   AF-A0AAF0F1Z7-F1
#
_cell.length_a   1.000
_cell.length_b   1.000
_cell.length_c   1.000
_cell.angle_alpha   90.00
_cell.angle_beta   90.00
_cell.angle_gamma   90.00
#
_symmetry.space_group_name_H-M   'P 1'
#
loop_
_entity.id
_entity.type
_entity.pdbx_description
1 polymer ?
#
loop_
_entity_poly.entity_id
_entity_poly.type
_entity_poly.pdbx_seq_one_letter_code
_entity_poly.pdbx_strand_id
1 'polypeptide(L)'
;MLARFNVKDPFGEPMNVILSSMSSPDVLEPEGFLVWATALGFGVSCLGQGDDEGFMYANLGAENPHVQQGSMSGNNGVLRWNYGLPSVGTCRETIEGGNHFRWFIQNTGRAGTAVFLASSYEEGLDKAHTISPNGYNNGRDNIVDIATRKEGIEWEGNKYSATVQWVEAGRLLNATSDGINHPEVAPPNGTAIDGRVAVLYVHTILRNHGNGHAFALTTPMPLMAAMTAAAVFACVVL
;
A
#
# COMPACT_ATOMS: atom_id res chain seq x y z
N MET A 1 6.17 1.06 19.33
CA MET A 1 5.74 0.66 17.98
C MET A 1 5.19 1.89 17.25
N LEU A 2 6.06 2.86 16.95
CA LEU A 2 5.67 4.12 16.31
C LEU A 2 6.59 4.37 15.11
N ALA A 3 6.01 4.86 14.01
CA ALA A 3 6.73 5.37 12.85
C ALA A 3 7.04 6.86 13.03
N ARG A 4 8.24 7.29 12.63
CA ARG A 4 8.70 8.68 12.81
C ARG A 4 9.56 9.16 11.64
N PHE A 5 9.57 10.46 11.37
CA PHE A 5 10.50 11.05 10.40
C PHE A 5 11.95 10.91 10.89
N ASN A 6 12.20 11.21 12.16
CA ASN A 6 13.46 10.96 12.85
C ASN A 6 13.24 10.09 14.08
N VAL A 7 14.16 9.16 14.34
CA VAL A 7 14.10 8.28 15.53
C VAL A 7 14.10 9.04 16.86
N LYS A 8 14.56 10.31 16.86
CA LYS A 8 14.58 11.18 18.03
C LYS A 8 13.31 12.03 18.19
N ASP A 9 12.40 11.99 17.22
CA ASP A 9 11.19 12.82 17.30
C ASP A 9 10.31 12.37 18.48
N PRO A 10 9.80 13.33 19.27
CA PRO A 10 9.00 13.00 20.44
C PRO A 10 7.67 12.35 20.06
N PHE A 11 7.15 12.66 18.88
CA PHE A 11 5.89 12.17 18.35
C PHE A 11 6.09 11.19 17.20
N GLY A 12 5.18 10.23 17.05
CA GLY A 12 5.16 9.31 15.93
C GLY A 12 3.77 8.76 15.64
N GLU A 13 3.59 8.25 14.43
CA GLU A 13 2.35 7.60 14.04
C GLU A 13 2.30 6.15 14.60
N PRO A 14 1.18 5.73 15.20
CA PRO A 14 1.02 4.42 15.77
C PRO A 14 0.88 3.36 14.67
N MET A 15 1.77 2.36 14.65
CA MET A 15 1.56 1.19 13.78
C MET A 15 0.51 0.30 14.44
N ASN A 16 -0.74 0.48 14.06
CA ASN A 16 -1.92 -0.04 14.73
C ASN A 16 -2.61 -1.19 13.97
N VAL A 17 -2.07 -1.55 12.79
CA VAL A 17 -2.44 -2.77 12.05
C VAL A 17 -1.17 -3.56 11.69
N ILE A 18 -1.25 -4.89 11.74
CA ILE A 18 -0.19 -5.82 11.33
C ILE A 18 -0.79 -6.85 10.40
N LEU A 19 -0.24 -7.04 9.21
CA LEU A 19 -0.44 -8.25 8.41
C LEU A 19 0.53 -9.30 8.94
N SER A 20 -0.04 -10.37 9.49
CA SER A 20 0.71 -11.48 10.06
C SER A 20 1.59 -12.16 9.02
N SER A 21 2.76 -12.64 9.45
CA SER A 21 3.63 -13.52 8.66
C SER A 21 2.97 -14.84 8.24
N MET A 22 1.83 -15.17 8.84
CA MET A 22 0.98 -16.30 8.47
C MET A 22 -0.03 -15.98 7.37
N SER A 23 -0.04 -14.75 6.85
CA SER A 23 -0.81 -14.40 5.66
C SER A 23 -0.24 -15.09 4.42
N SER A 24 -1.00 -15.12 3.31
CA SER A 24 -0.52 -15.69 2.06
C SER A 24 0.79 -15.01 1.61
N PRO A 25 1.82 -15.77 1.18
CA PRO A 25 3.14 -15.21 0.89
C PRO A 25 3.13 -14.06 -0.11
N ASP A 26 2.24 -14.10 -1.10
CA ASP A 26 2.12 -13.09 -2.14
C ASP A 26 1.69 -11.73 -1.62
N VAL A 27 0.88 -11.64 -0.56
CA VAL A 27 0.50 -10.33 0.04
C VAL A 27 1.58 -9.76 0.96
N LEU A 28 2.63 -10.54 1.24
CA LEU A 28 3.78 -10.13 2.05
C LEU A 28 4.94 -9.61 1.20
N GLU A 29 4.79 -9.66 -0.12
CA GLU A 29 5.68 -9.02 -1.10
C GLU A 29 5.15 -7.64 -1.49
N PRO A 30 6.02 -6.65 -1.78
CA PRO A 30 5.59 -5.28 -2.09
C PRO A 30 4.49 -5.18 -3.15
N GLU A 31 4.64 -5.88 -4.27
CA GLU A 31 3.70 -5.82 -5.38
C GLU A 31 2.34 -6.42 -4.98
N GLY A 32 2.35 -7.61 -4.36
CA GLY A 32 1.12 -8.26 -3.96
C GLY A 32 0.42 -7.57 -2.78
N PHE A 33 1.18 -6.92 -1.89
CA PHE A 33 0.67 -6.02 -0.85
C PHE A 33 -0.08 -4.83 -1.46
N LEU A 34 0.51 -4.16 -2.46
CA LEU A 34 -0.13 -3.02 -3.12
C LEU A 34 -1.42 -3.42 -3.85
N VAL A 35 -1.47 -4.61 -4.47
CA VAL A 35 -2.70 -5.14 -5.06
C VAL A 35 -3.76 -5.40 -3.99
N TRP A 36 -3.39 -5.98 -2.85
CA TRP A 36 -4.31 -6.18 -1.72
C TRP A 36 -4.82 -4.85 -1.14
N ALA A 37 -3.94 -3.87 -0.96
CA ALA A 37 -4.31 -2.53 -0.51
C ALA A 37 -5.26 -1.84 -1.52
N THR A 38 -5.07 -2.10 -2.81
CA THR A 38 -5.99 -1.63 -3.85
C THR A 38 -7.36 -2.28 -3.74
N ALA A 39 -7.43 -3.59 -3.46
CA ALA A 39 -8.69 -4.29 -3.17
C ALA A 39 -9.40 -3.80 -1.91
N LEU A 40 -8.65 -3.29 -0.92
CA LEU A 40 -9.24 -2.61 0.24
C LEU A 40 -9.87 -1.26 -0.12
N GLY A 41 -9.50 -0.65 -1.25
CA GLY A 41 -9.93 0.69 -1.64
C GLY A 41 -8.89 1.77 -1.38
N PHE A 42 -7.61 1.42 -1.26
CA PHE A 42 -6.51 2.37 -1.14
C PHE A 42 -5.72 2.47 -2.43
N GLY A 43 -4.99 3.56 -2.62
CA GLY A 43 -4.10 3.74 -3.76
C GLY A 43 -2.87 4.52 -3.34
N VAL A 44 -1.80 4.42 -4.14
CA VAL A 44 -0.70 5.38 -4.05
C VAL A 44 -1.26 6.76 -4.34
N SER A 45 -0.75 7.77 -3.64
CA SER A 45 -1.11 9.19 -3.75
C SER A 45 -1.41 9.66 -5.17
N CYS A 46 -2.25 10.69 -5.27
CA CYS A 46 -2.71 11.29 -6.53
C CYS A 46 -1.60 11.43 -7.58
N LEU A 47 -1.82 10.85 -8.77
CA LEU A 47 -0.89 10.89 -9.92
C LEU A 47 0.52 10.37 -9.63
N GLY A 48 0.70 9.51 -8.61
CA GLY A 48 1.99 8.96 -8.25
C GLY A 48 2.94 9.98 -7.61
N GLN A 49 2.44 11.13 -7.14
CA GLN A 49 3.22 12.04 -6.32
C GLN A 49 3.51 11.37 -4.98
N GLY A 50 4.70 10.78 -4.86
CA GLY A 50 5.20 10.34 -3.58
C GLY A 50 5.29 11.51 -2.61
N ASP A 51 5.21 11.21 -1.31
CA ASP A 51 5.58 12.17 -0.27
C ASP A 51 7.11 12.25 -0.21
N ASP A 52 7.71 12.95 -1.17
CA ASP A 52 9.17 13.02 -1.37
C ASP A 52 9.91 13.67 -0.18
N GLU A 53 9.19 14.41 0.67
CA GLU A 53 9.71 15.09 1.87
C GLU A 53 9.19 14.50 3.18
N GLY A 54 8.42 13.40 3.12
CA GLY A 54 7.63 12.88 4.22
C GLY A 54 7.92 11.43 4.62
N PHE A 55 9.14 10.92 4.42
CA PHE A 55 9.46 9.53 4.77
C PHE A 55 9.51 9.30 6.28
N MET A 56 8.69 8.38 6.75
CA MET A 56 8.81 7.84 8.09
C MET A 56 9.59 6.52 8.10
N TYR A 57 10.15 6.21 9.27
CA TYR A 57 10.89 5.01 9.57
C TYR A 57 10.33 4.33 10.82
N ALA A 58 10.39 3.00 10.83
CA ALA A 58 9.91 2.16 11.92
C ALA A 58 11.05 1.28 12.46
N ASN A 59 11.08 1.10 13.79
CA ASN A 59 11.85 0.04 14.41
C ASN A 59 10.93 -1.19 14.57
N LEU A 60 11.18 -2.22 13.77
CA LEU A 60 10.44 -3.48 13.74
C LEU A 60 11.23 -4.63 14.40
N GLY A 61 12.21 -4.32 15.23
CA GLY A 61 13.00 -5.31 15.97
C GLY A 61 14.51 -5.20 15.70
N ALA A 62 15.28 -6.08 16.35
CA ALA A 62 16.75 -6.01 16.35
C ALA A 62 17.37 -6.09 14.94
N GLU A 63 16.80 -6.91 14.05
CA GLU A 63 17.24 -7.04 12.65
C GLU A 63 16.59 -6.00 11.72
N ASN A 64 15.63 -5.23 12.23
CA ASN A 64 14.86 -4.24 11.49
C ASN A 64 14.77 -2.89 12.25
N PRO A 65 15.89 -2.31 12.71
CA PRO A 65 15.86 -1.16 13.62
C PRO A 65 15.44 0.15 12.93
N HIS A 66 15.48 0.20 11.60
CA HIS A 66 15.26 1.40 10.80
C HIS A 66 14.69 1.05 9.42
N VAL A 67 13.44 0.59 9.40
CA VAL A 67 12.70 0.23 8.19
C VAL A 67 12.04 1.48 7.62
N GLN A 68 12.41 1.86 6.40
CA GLN A 68 11.75 2.93 5.66
C GLN A 68 10.33 2.50 5.25
N GLN A 69 9.38 3.45 5.22
CA GLN A 69 8.07 3.20 4.63
C GLN A 69 8.17 2.78 3.16
N GLY A 70 7.16 2.06 2.67
CA GLY A 70 7.05 1.72 1.26
C GLY A 70 8.01 0.64 0.79
N SER A 71 8.17 0.56 -0.54
CA SER A 71 9.22 -0.22 -1.20
C SER A 71 10.10 0.66 -2.07
N MET A 72 11.25 0.12 -2.49
CA MET A 72 12.24 0.81 -3.32
C MET A 72 12.64 2.19 -2.73
N SER A 73 12.16 3.29 -3.32
CA SER A 73 12.50 4.66 -2.86
C SER A 73 11.69 5.12 -1.64
N GLY A 74 10.61 4.42 -1.28
CA GLY A 74 9.67 4.80 -0.22
C GLY A 74 8.56 5.75 -0.64
N ASN A 75 8.56 6.20 -1.90
CA ASN A 75 7.56 7.14 -2.45
C ASN A 75 6.14 6.56 -2.47
N ASN A 76 6.02 5.23 -2.57
CA ASN A 76 4.75 4.51 -2.48
C ASN A 76 4.36 4.14 -1.04
N GLY A 77 5.10 4.64 -0.05
CA GLY A 77 4.92 4.30 1.36
C GLY A 77 3.68 4.88 2.00
N VAL A 78 3.02 5.85 1.34
CA VAL A 78 1.76 6.45 1.76
C VAL A 78 0.64 5.97 0.84
N LEU A 79 -0.37 5.31 1.42
CA LEU A 79 -1.58 4.90 0.72
C LEU A 79 -2.79 5.65 1.27
N ARG A 80 -3.63 6.12 0.35
CA ARG A 80 -4.77 7.01 0.60
C ARG A 80 -6.06 6.39 0.11
N TRP A 81 -7.17 6.70 0.75
CA TRP A 81 -8.47 6.19 0.35
C TRP A 81 -8.77 6.62 -1.09
N ASN A 82 -9.05 5.65 -1.96
CA ASN A 82 -9.15 5.91 -3.40
C ASN A 82 -10.60 6.09 -3.87
N TYR A 83 -11.60 6.05 -2.98
CA TYR A 83 -13.02 6.21 -3.33
C TYR A 83 -13.53 5.27 -4.45
N GLY A 84 -12.92 4.08 -4.60
CA GLY A 84 -13.22 3.12 -5.66
C GLY A 84 -12.58 3.45 -7.01
N LEU A 85 -11.68 4.43 -7.07
CA LEU A 85 -10.99 4.89 -8.27
C LEU A 85 -9.48 5.02 -7.99
N PRO A 86 -8.69 3.94 -8.09
CA PRO A 86 -7.27 3.91 -7.67
C PRO A 86 -6.38 5.00 -8.25
N SER A 87 -6.63 5.44 -9.50
CA SER A 87 -5.78 6.43 -10.19
C SER A 87 -6.20 7.89 -10.00
N VAL A 88 -7.47 8.16 -9.65
CA VAL A 88 -8.02 9.54 -9.59
C VAL A 88 -8.76 9.84 -8.31
N GLY A 89 -9.26 8.84 -7.60
CA GLY A 89 -9.98 9.04 -6.35
C GLY A 89 -9.05 9.28 -5.16
N THR A 90 -7.77 8.94 -5.24
CA THR A 90 -6.77 9.43 -4.26
C THR A 90 -6.57 10.96 -4.37
N CYS A 91 -6.82 11.55 -5.55
CA CYS A 91 -6.88 13.01 -5.70
C CYS A 91 -8.13 13.62 -5.07
N ARG A 92 -9.22 12.84 -4.98
CA ARG A 92 -10.47 13.25 -4.33
C ARG A 92 -10.34 13.22 -2.82
N GLU A 93 -9.58 12.28 -2.27
CA GLU A 93 -9.21 12.27 -0.85
C GLU A 93 -8.41 13.51 -0.43
N THR A 94 -7.51 14.00 -1.29
CA THR A 94 -6.85 15.30 -1.07
C THR A 94 -7.85 16.44 -0.87
N ILE A 95 -9.11 16.32 -1.30
CA ILE A 95 -10.12 17.36 -1.13
C ILE A 95 -11.08 17.03 0.03
N GLU A 96 -11.51 15.77 0.14
CA GLU A 96 -12.59 15.33 1.04
C GLU A 96 -12.11 14.74 2.39
N GLY A 97 -10.81 14.40 2.50
CA GLY A 97 -10.29 13.60 3.61
C GLY A 97 -10.57 12.11 3.39
N GLY A 98 -10.18 11.26 4.34
CA GLY A 98 -10.35 9.83 4.19
C GLY A 98 -9.42 9.00 5.06
N ASN A 99 -9.52 7.69 4.88
CA ASN A 99 -8.59 6.77 5.53
C ASN A 99 -7.23 6.82 4.81
N HIS A 100 -6.17 6.84 5.59
CA HIS A 100 -4.79 6.96 5.15
C HIS A 100 -3.95 5.98 5.95
N PHE A 101 -2.94 5.39 5.31
CA PHE A 101 -1.92 4.68 6.08
C PHE A 101 -0.54 4.68 5.42
N ARG A 102 0.47 4.64 6.30
CA ARG A 102 1.84 4.29 5.93
C ARG A 102 2.07 2.81 6.14
N TRP A 103 2.93 2.19 5.33
CA TRP A 103 3.24 0.75 5.46
C TRP A 103 4.74 0.46 5.51
N PHE A 104 5.10 -0.58 6.26
CA PHE A 104 6.48 -0.98 6.54
C PHE A 104 6.60 -2.50 6.51
N ILE A 105 7.54 -3.05 5.75
CA ILE A 105 7.78 -4.49 5.65
C ILE A 105 8.91 -4.92 6.57
N GLN A 106 8.65 -5.86 7.48
CA GLN A 106 9.65 -6.45 8.35
C GLN A 106 10.38 -7.60 7.66
N ASN A 107 11.68 -7.48 7.39
CA ASN A 107 12.45 -8.56 6.80
C ASN A 107 13.09 -9.46 7.87
N THR A 108 12.75 -10.74 7.92
CA THR A 108 13.34 -11.69 8.87
C THR A 108 14.20 -12.77 8.19
N GLY A 109 14.63 -12.57 6.94
CA GLY A 109 15.49 -13.51 6.21
C GLY A 109 14.87 -14.89 5.91
N ARG A 110 13.56 -15.06 6.11
CA ARG A 110 12.77 -16.25 5.78
C ARG A 110 11.57 -15.85 4.93
N ALA A 111 11.03 -16.77 4.12
CA ALA A 111 9.72 -16.59 3.51
C ALA A 111 8.64 -16.51 4.60
N GLY A 112 7.75 -15.52 4.53
CA GLY A 112 6.74 -15.24 5.58
C GLY A 112 7.10 -14.05 6.47
N THR A 113 7.19 -12.86 5.87
CA THR A 113 7.48 -11.58 6.53
C THR A 113 6.18 -10.91 7.04
N ALA A 114 6.22 -9.99 8.02
CA ALA A 114 5.04 -9.23 8.45
C ALA A 114 5.03 -7.80 7.85
N VAL A 115 3.84 -7.25 7.61
CA VAL A 115 3.67 -5.84 7.17
C VAL A 115 3.01 -5.05 8.30
N PHE A 116 3.55 -3.90 8.64
CA PHE A 116 3.03 -3.02 9.69
C PHE A 116 2.44 -1.78 9.05
N LEU A 117 1.22 -1.40 9.45
CA LEU A 117 0.55 -0.20 8.96
C LEU A 117 0.38 0.81 10.08
N ALA A 118 0.73 2.06 9.82
CA ALA A 118 0.33 3.19 10.62
C ALA A 118 -0.89 3.83 9.97
N SER A 119 -2.09 3.44 10.45
CA SER A 119 -3.36 3.88 9.87
C SER A 119 -3.99 5.01 10.67
N SER A 120 -4.50 6.00 9.94
CA SER A 120 -5.24 7.15 10.43
C SER A 120 -6.43 7.46 9.54
N TYR A 121 -7.34 8.25 10.07
CA TYR A 121 -8.36 8.94 9.30
C TYR A 121 -8.06 10.43 9.34
N GLU A 122 -7.98 11.06 8.18
CA GLU A 122 -7.63 12.47 8.00
C GLU A 122 -8.84 13.27 7.49
N GLU A 123 -8.91 14.52 7.92
CA GLU A 123 -9.86 15.51 7.41
C GLU A 123 -9.45 15.97 5.99
N GLY A 124 -10.34 16.70 5.32
CA GLY A 124 -10.07 17.27 4.00
C GLY A 124 -9.06 18.43 3.99
N LEU A 125 -8.82 18.95 2.79
CA LEU A 125 -7.91 20.08 2.55
C LEU A 125 -8.30 21.33 3.32
N ASP A 126 -9.61 21.54 3.51
CA ASP A 126 -10.16 22.67 4.26
C ASP A 126 -9.67 22.72 5.71
N LYS A 127 -9.23 21.57 6.23
CA LYS A 127 -8.59 21.43 7.54
C LYS A 127 -7.13 20.96 7.44
N ALA A 128 -6.52 21.14 6.26
CA ALA A 128 -5.12 20.85 5.99
C ALA A 128 -4.69 19.40 6.30
N HIS A 129 -5.56 18.41 6.05
CA HIS A 129 -5.26 16.98 6.28
C HIS A 129 -4.89 16.64 7.72
N THR A 130 -5.39 17.42 8.69
CA THR A 130 -5.27 17.05 10.10
C THR A 130 -5.94 15.71 10.35
N ILE A 131 -5.39 14.93 11.29
CA ILE A 131 -6.02 13.72 11.79
C ILE A 131 -7.40 14.09 12.36
N SER A 132 -8.44 13.34 11.98
CA SER A 132 -9.79 13.52 12.51
C SER A 132 -9.84 13.19 14.01
N PRO A 133 -10.83 13.70 14.77
CA PRO A 133 -11.09 13.21 16.12
C PRO A 133 -11.22 11.68 16.15
N ASN A 134 -10.49 11.02 17.06
CA ASN A 134 -10.38 9.55 17.13
C ASN A 134 -9.82 8.90 15.85
N GLY A 135 -9.10 9.65 15.01
CA GLY A 135 -8.73 9.27 13.64
C GLY A 135 -7.86 8.02 13.56
N TYR A 136 -6.93 7.80 14.49
CA TYR A 136 -6.11 6.57 14.50
C TYR A 136 -6.94 5.31 14.74
N ASN A 137 -7.89 5.36 15.68
CA ASN A 137 -8.76 4.22 15.96
C ASN A 137 -9.75 4.02 14.80
N ASN A 138 -10.33 5.10 14.26
CA ASN A 138 -11.27 5.04 13.14
C ASN A 138 -10.61 4.49 11.86
N GLY A 139 -9.39 4.93 11.54
CA GLY A 139 -8.65 4.45 10.37
C GLY A 139 -8.37 2.95 10.45
N ARG A 140 -7.84 2.50 11.59
CA ARG A 140 -7.60 1.08 11.87
C ARG A 140 -8.87 0.25 11.78
N ASP A 141 -9.92 0.66 12.46
CA ASP A 141 -11.17 -0.09 12.54
C ASP A 141 -11.84 -0.17 11.16
N ASN A 142 -11.77 0.90 10.36
CA ASN A 142 -12.25 0.89 8.98
C ASN A 142 -11.47 -0.07 8.06
N ILE A 143 -10.14 -0.16 8.19
CA ILE A 143 -9.35 -1.17 7.45
C ILE A 143 -9.81 -2.57 7.84
N VAL A 144 -9.95 -2.86 9.14
CA VAL A 144 -10.38 -4.17 9.64
C VAL A 144 -11.78 -4.53 9.13
N ASP A 145 -12.72 -3.59 9.20
CA ASP A 145 -14.10 -3.79 8.75
C ASP A 145 -14.18 -4.15 7.26
N ILE A 146 -13.36 -3.51 6.41
CA ILE A 146 -13.31 -3.82 4.98
C ILE A 146 -12.59 -5.16 4.73
N ALA A 147 -11.43 -5.35 5.34
CA ALA A 147 -10.60 -6.54 5.13
C ALA A 147 -11.31 -7.85 5.53
N THR A 148 -12.18 -7.79 6.54
CA THR A 148 -12.85 -8.97 7.14
C THR A 148 -14.29 -9.18 6.65
N ARG A 149 -14.71 -8.50 5.59
CA ARG A 149 -16.01 -8.73 4.94
C ARG A 149 -16.21 -10.21 4.60
N LYS A 150 -17.42 -10.72 4.82
CA LYS A 150 -17.73 -12.15 4.65
C LYS A 150 -17.59 -12.62 3.21
N GLU A 151 -17.91 -11.75 2.26
CA GLU A 151 -17.79 -11.95 0.82
C GLU A 151 -16.36 -11.80 0.30
N GLY A 152 -15.42 -11.38 1.15
CA GLY A 152 -14.06 -11.02 0.76
C GLY A 152 -13.97 -9.64 0.10
N ILE A 153 -12.79 -9.33 -0.40
CA ILE A 153 -12.50 -8.12 -1.18
C ILE A 153 -11.87 -8.52 -2.52
N GLU A 154 -12.08 -7.70 -3.55
CA GLU A 154 -11.63 -8.02 -4.90
C GLU A 154 -11.13 -6.79 -5.65
N TRP A 155 -10.03 -6.95 -6.38
CA TRP A 155 -9.54 -5.98 -7.36
C TRP A 155 -9.01 -6.70 -8.60
N GLU A 156 -9.56 -6.37 -9.77
CA GLU A 156 -9.13 -6.91 -11.08
C GLU A 156 -8.97 -8.45 -11.10
N GLY A 157 -9.92 -9.17 -10.47
CA GLY A 157 -9.90 -10.63 -10.40
C GLY A 157 -8.98 -11.22 -9.31
N ASN A 158 -8.26 -10.39 -8.56
CA ASN A 158 -7.56 -10.80 -7.35
C ASN A 158 -8.53 -10.77 -6.17
N LYS A 159 -8.77 -11.92 -5.54
CA LYS A 159 -9.73 -12.08 -4.44
C LYS A 159 -9.03 -12.43 -3.15
N TYR A 160 -9.45 -11.80 -2.06
CA TYR A 160 -8.89 -11.99 -0.73
C TYR A 160 -9.99 -12.19 0.31
N SER A 161 -9.67 -12.93 1.36
CA SER A 161 -10.41 -12.92 2.63
C SER A 161 -9.43 -12.64 3.76
N ALA A 162 -9.91 -12.11 4.87
CA ALA A 162 -9.08 -11.96 6.05
C ALA A 162 -9.85 -12.28 7.33
N THR A 163 -9.10 -12.66 8.37
CA THR A 163 -9.57 -12.65 9.76
C THR A 163 -8.72 -11.70 10.58
N VAL A 164 -9.26 -11.23 11.71
CA VAL A 164 -8.57 -10.33 12.63
C VAL A 164 -8.43 -10.98 14.00
N GLN A 165 -7.24 -10.84 14.58
CA GLN A 165 -7.01 -11.03 16.01
C GLN A 165 -6.64 -9.69 16.62
N TRP A 166 -7.32 -9.32 17.71
CA TRP A 166 -7.01 -8.10 18.44
C TRP A 166 -5.94 -8.35 19.50
N VAL A 167 -4.94 -7.50 19.53
CA VAL A 167 -3.97 -7.42 20.61
C VAL A 167 -4.38 -6.27 21.53
N GLU A 168 -4.61 -6.61 22.80
CA GLU A 168 -5.04 -5.66 23.82
C GLU A 168 -3.99 -4.58 24.11
N ALA A 169 -4.49 -3.43 24.57
CA ALA A 169 -3.66 -2.32 25.04
C ALA A 169 -2.69 -2.78 26.15
N GLY A 170 -1.50 -2.16 26.19
CA GLY A 170 -0.43 -2.51 27.13
C GLY A 170 0.51 -3.61 26.64
N ARG A 171 0.19 -4.29 25.53
CA ARG A 171 1.04 -5.36 24.97
C ARG A 171 1.97 -4.86 23.89
N LEU A 172 1.43 -4.11 22.93
CA LEU A 172 2.16 -3.60 21.77
C LEU A 172 2.12 -2.07 21.70
N LEU A 173 0.97 -1.49 22.01
CA LEU A 173 0.74 -0.06 22.21
C LEU A 173 -0.03 0.15 23.51
N ASN A 174 0.18 1.30 24.16
CA ASN A 174 -0.61 1.71 25.31
C ASN A 174 -1.80 2.57 24.84
N ALA A 175 -2.90 2.56 25.59
CA ALA A 175 -3.91 3.61 25.45
C ALA A 175 -3.30 4.92 25.97
N THR A 176 -2.93 5.83 25.08
CA THR A 176 -2.23 7.06 25.45
C THR A 176 -2.31 8.12 24.35
N SER A 177 -2.09 9.38 24.72
CA SER A 177 -1.74 10.45 23.78
C SER A 177 -0.25 10.78 23.83
N ASP A 178 0.49 10.28 24.82
CA ASP A 178 1.90 10.59 25.00
C ASP A 178 2.75 10.01 23.87
N GLY A 179 3.48 10.89 23.18
CA GLY A 179 4.34 10.53 22.06
C GLY A 179 3.60 10.09 20.79
N ILE A 180 2.27 10.24 20.74
CA ILE A 180 1.45 10.03 19.54
C ILE A 180 1.40 11.32 18.75
N ASN A 181 1.63 11.26 17.44
CA ASN A 181 1.45 12.42 16.57
C ASN A 181 -0.01 12.92 16.63
N HIS A 182 -0.24 14.23 16.58
CA HIS A 182 -1.56 14.83 16.79
C HIS A 182 -2.29 14.39 18.08
N PRO A 183 -1.70 14.54 19.28
CA PRO A 183 -2.33 14.11 20.53
C PRO A 183 -3.66 14.83 20.83
N GLU A 184 -3.88 16.01 20.25
CA GLU A 184 -5.08 16.85 20.37
C GLU A 184 -6.35 16.22 19.78
N VAL A 185 -6.21 15.18 18.94
CA VAL A 185 -7.36 14.48 18.31
C VAL A 185 -8.01 13.45 19.24
N ALA A 186 -7.51 13.35 20.47
CA ALA A 186 -8.13 12.57 21.52
C ALA A 186 -9.58 13.03 21.78
N PRO A 187 -10.53 12.09 21.92
CA PRO A 187 -11.91 12.46 22.24
C PRO A 187 -12.01 13.02 23.67
N PRO A 188 -13.08 13.76 24.03
CA PRO A 188 -13.21 14.52 25.29
C PRO A 188 -13.02 13.77 26.63
N ASN A 189 -12.87 12.44 26.63
CA ASN A 189 -12.55 11.62 27.81
C ASN A 189 -11.72 10.38 27.40
N GLY A 190 -10.88 10.51 26.39
CA GLY A 190 -10.07 9.41 25.89
C GLY A 190 -8.66 9.84 25.52
N THR A 191 -7.97 8.95 24.85
CA THR A 191 -6.60 9.12 24.38
C THR A 191 -6.57 9.09 22.86
N ALA A 192 -5.49 9.62 22.26
CA ALA A 192 -5.34 9.65 20.81
C ALA A 192 -5.40 8.26 20.17
N ILE A 193 -4.91 7.24 20.90
CA ILE A 193 -5.11 5.82 20.58
C ILE A 193 -5.70 5.06 21.76
N ASP A 194 -6.51 4.03 21.49
CA ASP A 194 -7.00 3.09 22.50
C ASP A 194 -5.98 1.99 22.87
N GLY A 195 -4.82 1.95 22.19
CA GLY A 195 -3.75 1.00 22.41
C GLY A 195 -3.94 -0.38 21.78
N ARG A 196 -5.10 -0.68 21.17
CA ARG A 196 -5.34 -1.95 20.49
C ARG A 196 -4.60 -2.00 19.16
N VAL A 197 -4.09 -3.17 18.82
CA VAL A 197 -3.46 -3.44 17.51
C VAL A 197 -4.23 -4.56 16.82
N ALA A 198 -4.62 -4.34 15.57
CA ALA A 198 -5.27 -5.35 14.75
C ALA A 198 -4.21 -6.22 14.06
N VAL A 199 -4.26 -7.53 14.26
CA VAL A 199 -3.43 -8.49 13.52
C VAL A 199 -4.32 -9.18 12.48
N LEU A 200 -4.10 -8.85 11.21
CA LEU A 200 -4.81 -9.43 10.07
C LEU A 200 -4.08 -10.69 9.58
N TYR A 201 -4.87 -11.73 9.32
CA TYR A 201 -4.44 -12.94 8.62
C TYR A 201 -5.12 -12.93 7.25
N VAL A 202 -4.37 -12.50 6.23
CA VAL A 202 -4.89 -12.29 4.88
C VAL A 202 -4.66 -13.55 4.05
N HIS A 203 -5.72 -14.05 3.43
CA HIS A 203 -5.70 -15.21 2.55
C HIS A 203 -6.06 -14.80 1.13
N THR A 204 -5.11 -14.96 0.21
CA THR A 204 -5.36 -14.87 -1.23
C THR A 204 -6.18 -16.07 -1.66
N ILE A 205 -7.43 -15.83 -2.06
CA ILE A 205 -8.36 -16.83 -2.59
C ILE A 205 -8.05 -17.07 -4.07
N LEU A 206 -7.83 -15.98 -4.81
CA LEU A 206 -7.53 -16.01 -6.23
C LEU A 206 -6.50 -14.93 -6.53
N ARG A 207 -5.40 -15.32 -7.18
CA ARG A 207 -4.41 -14.39 -7.73
C ARG A 207 -4.56 -14.36 -9.24
N ASN A 208 -4.87 -13.19 -9.79
CA ASN A 208 -4.91 -12.99 -11.22
C ASN A 208 -3.51 -12.55 -11.69
N HIS A 209 -2.80 -13.44 -12.38
CA HIS A 209 -1.48 -13.15 -12.95
C HIS A 209 -1.57 -12.46 -14.32
N GLY A 210 -2.78 -12.15 -14.79
CA GLY A 210 -3.06 -11.82 -16.18
C GLY A 210 -2.86 -13.04 -17.07
N ASN A 211 -3.67 -13.17 -18.13
CA ASN A 211 -3.21 -13.99 -19.25
C ASN A 211 -1.92 -13.32 -19.74
N GLY A 212 -0.81 -14.07 -19.73
CA GLY A 212 0.40 -13.65 -20.44
C GLY A 212 0.04 -13.43 -21.91
N HIS A 213 -0.34 -12.21 -22.26
CA HIS A 213 -0.34 -11.76 -23.63
C HIS A 213 1.13 -11.65 -23.99
N ALA A 214 1.70 -12.79 -24.41
CA ALA A 214 2.80 -12.77 -25.33
C ALA A 214 2.38 -11.82 -26.45
N PHE A 215 2.93 -10.61 -26.45
CA PHE A 215 3.04 -9.82 -27.66
C PHE A 215 3.89 -10.68 -28.61
N ALA A 216 3.23 -11.58 -29.34
CA ALA A 216 3.77 -12.05 -30.59
C ALA A 216 3.91 -10.79 -31.43
N LEU A 217 5.11 -10.24 -31.47
CA LEU A 217 5.57 -9.31 -32.49
C LEU A 217 5.36 -10.04 -33.83
N THR A 218 4.18 -9.91 -34.41
CA THR A 218 3.99 -10.14 -35.83
C THR A 218 4.72 -9.00 -36.50
N THR A 219 6.01 -9.20 -36.76
CA THR A 219 6.75 -8.36 -37.69
C THR A 219 6.01 -8.43 -39.03
N PRO A 220 5.51 -7.32 -39.59
CA PRO A 220 5.01 -7.35 -40.95
C PRO A 220 6.21 -7.63 -41.85
N MET A 221 6.16 -8.75 -42.60
CA MET A 221 7.13 -8.99 -43.67
C MET A 221 7.10 -7.79 -44.62
N PRO A 222 8.26 -7.18 -44.94
CA PRO A 222 8.30 -6.19 -46.00
C PRO A 222 8.04 -6.92 -47.32
N LEU A 223 7.03 -6.47 -48.05
CA LEU A 223 6.77 -6.85 -49.43
C LEU A 223 7.98 -6.40 -50.26
N MET A 224 8.95 -7.30 -50.50
CA MET A 224 10.03 -7.04 -51.44
C MET A 224 9.43 -6.90 -52.84
N ALA A 225 9.38 -5.65 -53.32
CA ALA A 225 9.15 -5.35 -54.72
C ALA A 225 10.29 -5.98 -55.54
N ALA A 226 9.95 -6.99 -56.34
CA ALA A 226 10.85 -7.58 -57.32
C ALA A 226 11.13 -6.55 -58.43
N MET A 227 12.26 -5.86 -58.36
CA MET A 227 12.81 -5.16 -59.53
C MET A 227 13.44 -6.20 -60.45
N THR A 228 12.77 -6.47 -61.56
CA THR A 228 13.29 -7.22 -62.69
C THR A 228 14.43 -6.44 -63.34
N ALA A 229 15.67 -6.90 -63.18
CA ALA A 229 16.79 -6.46 -63.98
C ALA A 229 16.71 -7.14 -65.36
N ALA A 230 16.44 -6.35 -66.40
CA ALA A 230 16.54 -6.79 -67.78
C ALA A 230 18.02 -6.93 -68.16
N ALA A 231 18.47 -8.16 -68.39
CA ALA A 231 19.75 -8.45 -69.01
C ALA A 231 19.62 -8.26 -70.53
N VAL A 232 20.22 -7.20 -71.06
CA VAL A 232 20.49 -7.10 -72.51
C VAL A 232 21.79 -7.84 -72.78
N PHE A 233 21.66 -9.05 -73.32
CA PHE A 233 22.75 -9.81 -73.90
C PHE A 233 23.19 -9.11 -75.19
N ALA A 234 24.42 -8.61 -75.22
CA ALA A 234 25.11 -8.24 -76.45
C ALA A 234 26.02 -9.40 -76.88
N CYS A 235 25.73 -9.98 -78.05
CA CYS A 235 26.58 -10.91 -78.82
C CYS A 235 25.78 -11.31 -80.09
N VAL A 236 26.24 -11.35 -81.33
CA VAL A 236 27.48 -11.02 -82.10
C VAL A 236 27.00 -10.97 -83.57
N VAL A 237 27.80 -10.43 -84.49
CA VAL A 237 28.11 -10.99 -85.84
C VAL A 237 27.92 -9.99 -87.01
N LEU A 238 29.08 -9.74 -87.64
CA LEU A 238 29.39 -9.16 -88.96
C LEU A 238 29.28 -7.63 -89.15
#